data_AF-A0A6N7XSP7-F1
#
_entry.id   AF-A0A6N7XSP7-F1
#
_cell.length_a   1.000
_cell.length_b   1.000
_cell.length_c   1.000
_cell.angle_alpha   90.00
_cell.angle_beta   90.00
_cell.angle_gamma   90.00
#
_symmetry.space_group_name_H-M   'P 1'
#
loop_
_entity.id
_entity.type
_entity.pdbx_description
1 polymer ?
#
loop_
_entity_poly.entity_id
_entity_poly.type
_entity_poly.pdbx_seq_one_letter_code
_entity_poly.pdbx_strand_id
1 'polypeptide(L)'
;MLGKKESQDAKYKVLLVAYKDLTEEMENELHYYFISNIRSKEEIEENYGMDKSSSGLSFRTGLYHKWFKETILQKIEEGYSLGIVEISKSYGDSEEMKLKELDEKFGDSILILETQEL
;
A
#
# COMPACT_ATOMS: atom_id res chain seq x y z
N MET A 1 20.82 -19.69 -3.80
CA MET A 1 20.31 -18.32 -3.98
C MET A 1 19.50 -18.31 -5.27
N LEU A 2 18.16 -18.34 -5.17
CA LEU A 2 17.28 -18.19 -6.33
C LEU A 2 16.98 -16.70 -6.46
N GLY A 3 17.61 -16.06 -7.45
CA GLY A 3 17.33 -14.68 -7.80
C GLY A 3 15.86 -14.55 -8.20
N LYS A 4 15.14 -13.63 -7.55
CA LYS A 4 13.81 -13.20 -8.00
C LYS A 4 13.98 -12.68 -9.44
N LYS A 5 13.25 -13.29 -10.35
CA LYS A 5 13.17 -12.87 -11.75
C LYS A 5 12.32 -11.60 -11.76
N GLU A 6 12.96 -10.43 -11.81
CA GLU A 6 12.23 -9.18 -12.02
C GLU A 6 11.52 -9.27 -13.37
N SER A 7 10.19 -9.12 -13.34
CA SER A 7 9.37 -9.06 -14.55
C SER A 7 9.62 -7.70 -15.19
N GLN A 8 10.29 -7.70 -16.35
CA GLN A 8 10.63 -6.48 -17.09
C GLN A 8 9.40 -5.69 -17.60
N ASP A 9 8.17 -6.16 -17.38
CA ASP A 9 6.92 -5.57 -17.92
C ASP A 9 5.94 -5.01 -16.86
N ALA A 10 6.19 -5.16 -15.56
CA ALA A 10 5.27 -4.60 -14.56
C ALA A 10 5.31 -3.06 -14.59
N LYS A 11 4.16 -2.40 -14.66
CA LYS A 11 3.99 -0.95 -14.70
C LYS A 11 3.95 -0.31 -13.32
N TYR A 12 3.57 -1.06 -12.29
CA TYR A 12 3.42 -0.55 -10.93
C TYR A 12 4.01 -1.52 -9.91
N LYS A 13 4.62 -0.96 -8.87
CA LYS A 13 4.87 -1.63 -7.60
C LYS A 13 3.88 -1.12 -6.57
N VAL A 14 3.31 -2.04 -5.81
CA VAL A 14 2.27 -1.75 -4.84
C VAL A 14 2.72 -2.26 -3.48
N LEU A 15 2.67 -1.40 -2.48
CA LEU A 15 3.09 -1.70 -1.12
C LEU A 15 1.88 -1.65 -0.19
N LEU A 16 1.79 -2.63 0.70
CA LEU A 16 0.94 -2.54 1.88
C LEU A 16 1.79 -2.06 3.06
N VAL A 17 1.43 -0.91 3.61
CA VAL A 17 2.13 -0.28 4.73
C VAL A 17 1.22 -0.30 5.95
N ALA A 18 1.70 -0.84 7.07
CA ALA A 18 1.04 -0.74 8.36
C ALA A 18 1.74 0.29 9.24
N TYR A 19 0.97 0.96 10.09
CA TYR A 19 1.48 1.96 11.02
C TYR A 19 0.65 1.96 12.32
N LYS A 20 1.29 2.39 13.40
CA LYS A 20 0.67 2.52 14.73
C LYS A 20 1.37 3.63 15.50
N ASP A 21 0.64 4.25 16.42
CA ASP A 21 1.20 5.20 17.40
C ASP A 21 1.96 6.39 16.76
N LEU A 22 1.50 6.84 15.58
CA LEU A 22 2.02 8.04 14.92
C LEU A 22 1.48 9.31 15.57
N THR A 23 2.28 10.38 15.53
CA THR A 23 1.76 11.72 15.80
C THR A 23 0.83 12.16 14.66
N GLU A 24 -0.08 13.10 14.93
CA GLU A 24 -1.01 13.62 13.90
C GLU A 24 -0.28 14.21 12.69
N GLU A 25 0.85 14.89 12.91
CA GLU A 25 1.69 15.43 11.84
C GLU A 25 2.27 14.31 10.96
N MET A 26 2.83 13.26 11.59
CA MET A 26 3.37 12.11 10.87
C MET A 26 2.29 11.32 10.13
N GLU A 27 1.11 11.15 10.73
CA GLU A 27 -0.03 10.48 10.08
C GLU A 27 -0.47 11.25 8.83
N ASN A 28 -0.61 12.57 8.93
CA ASN A 28 -0.97 13.43 7.80
C ASN A 28 0.07 13.38 6.67
N GLU A 29 1.37 13.41 7.01
CA GLU A 29 2.43 13.25 6.01
C GLU A 29 2.41 11.86 5.36
N LEU A 30 2.24 10.80 6.14
CA LEU A 30 2.20 9.44 5.63
C LEU A 30 1.02 9.23 4.67
N HIS A 31 -0.16 9.80 4.98
CA HIS A 31 -1.35 9.70 4.13
C HIS A 31 -1.20 10.34 2.76
N TYR A 32 -0.29 11.30 2.60
CA TYR A 32 0.02 11.87 1.29
C TYR A 32 0.53 10.81 0.29
N TYR A 33 1.18 9.76 0.79
CA TYR A 33 1.70 8.67 -0.02
C TYR A 33 0.63 7.61 -0.36
N PHE A 34 -0.47 7.57 0.39
CA PHE A 34 -1.47 6.52 0.26
C PHE A 34 -2.50 6.83 -0.82
N ILE A 35 -2.68 5.87 -1.74
CA ILE A 35 -3.81 5.87 -2.68
C ILE A 35 -5.08 5.30 -2.03
N SER A 36 -4.95 4.68 -0.86
CA SER A 36 -6.04 4.18 -0.04
C SER A 36 -5.60 4.01 1.41
N ASN A 37 -6.45 4.46 2.33
CA ASN A 37 -6.32 4.29 3.78
C ASN A 37 -7.28 3.21 4.26
N ILE A 38 -6.86 2.44 5.26
CA ILE A 38 -7.64 1.34 5.83
C ILE A 38 -7.47 1.36 7.35
N ARG A 39 -8.52 1.75 8.05
CA ARG A 39 -8.55 1.91 9.50
C ARG A 39 -9.46 0.91 10.20
N SER A 40 -10.37 0.29 9.46
CA SER A 40 -11.31 -0.68 10.05
C SER A 40 -11.68 -1.78 9.06
N LYS A 41 -12.31 -2.83 9.58
CA LYS A 41 -12.76 -3.97 8.76
C LYS A 41 -13.91 -3.57 7.84
N GLU A 42 -14.76 -2.67 8.30
CA GLU A 42 -15.92 -2.17 7.57
C GLU A 42 -15.50 -1.42 6.28
N GLU A 43 -14.42 -0.64 6.36
CA GLU A 43 -13.85 0.05 5.19
C GLU A 43 -13.37 -0.91 4.09
N ILE A 44 -13.03 -2.15 4.43
CA ILE A 44 -12.65 -3.19 3.46
C ILE A 44 -13.88 -3.71 2.74
N GLU A 45 -14.96 -4.00 3.47
CA GLU A 45 -16.18 -4.58 2.90
C GLU A 45 -16.84 -3.64 1.88
N GLU A 46 -16.79 -2.33 2.11
CA GLU A 46 -17.31 -1.32 1.18
C GLU A 46 -16.47 -1.21 -0.11
N ASN A 47 -15.15 -1.33 -0.01
CA ASN A 47 -14.22 -1.25 -1.16
C ASN A 47 -14.12 -2.57 -1.95
N TYR A 48 -14.65 -3.67 -1.41
CA TYR A 48 -14.69 -4.98 -2.07
C TYR A 48 -15.73 -5.09 -3.19
N GLY A 49 -16.72 -4.20 -3.19
CA GLY A 49 -17.75 -4.09 -4.22
C GLY A 49 -17.22 -3.41 -5.48
N MET A 50 -16.29 -4.05 -6.21
CA MET A 50 -15.92 -3.56 -7.54
C MET A 50 -17.13 -3.64 -8.48
N ASP A 51 -17.70 -2.47 -8.78
CA ASP A 51 -18.67 -2.35 -9.85
C ASP A 51 -17.94 -2.59 -11.18
N LYS A 52 -18.51 -3.41 -12.08
CA LYS A 52 -17.87 -3.78 -13.37
C LYS A 52 -17.58 -2.58 -14.28
N SER A 53 -18.11 -1.41 -13.95
CA SER A 53 -17.90 -0.12 -14.60
C SER A 53 -16.66 0.64 -14.10
N SER A 54 -16.02 0.18 -13.01
CA SER A 54 -14.85 0.84 -12.42
C SER A 54 -13.66 0.83 -13.39
N SER A 55 -12.98 1.97 -13.51
CA SER A 55 -11.81 2.12 -14.39
C SER A 55 -10.75 3.01 -13.76
N GLY A 56 -9.51 2.94 -14.24
CA GLY A 56 -8.43 3.77 -13.74
C GLY A 56 -8.02 3.41 -12.31
N LEU A 57 -7.91 4.42 -11.44
CA LEU A 57 -7.39 4.24 -10.07
C LEU A 57 -8.35 3.43 -9.19
N SER A 58 -9.67 3.64 -9.26
CA SER A 58 -10.63 2.92 -8.42
C SER A 58 -10.61 1.42 -8.67
N PHE A 59 -10.51 1.00 -9.93
CA PHE A 59 -10.35 -0.40 -10.30
C PHE A 59 -9.07 -1.00 -9.70
N ARG A 60 -7.94 -0.27 -9.80
CA ARG A 60 -6.65 -0.74 -9.27
C ARG A 60 -6.67 -0.81 -7.74
N THR A 61 -7.20 0.20 -7.06
CA THR A 61 -7.36 0.18 -5.60
C THR A 61 -8.18 -1.03 -5.16
N GLY A 62 -9.33 -1.31 -5.79
CA GLY A 62 -10.10 -2.51 -5.47
C GLY A 62 -9.32 -3.82 -5.69
N LEU A 63 -8.48 -3.88 -6.73
CA LEU A 63 -7.62 -5.04 -6.98
C LEU A 63 -6.58 -5.22 -5.87
N TYR A 64 -5.97 -4.13 -5.42
CA TYR A 64 -4.96 -4.15 -4.36
C TYR A 64 -5.53 -4.55 -3.01
N HIS A 65 -6.72 -4.04 -2.67
CA HIS A 65 -7.49 -4.51 -1.51
C HIS A 65 -7.74 -6.01 -1.58
N LYS A 66 -8.07 -6.52 -2.77
CA LYS A 66 -8.26 -7.96 -2.97
C LYS A 66 -6.99 -8.78 -2.76
N TRP A 67 -5.84 -8.28 -3.21
CA TRP A 67 -4.55 -8.95 -3.04
C TRP A 67 -4.12 -9.02 -1.57
N PHE A 68 -4.31 -7.93 -0.83
CA PHE A 68 -3.80 -7.80 0.53
C PHE A 68 -4.79 -8.20 1.63
N LYS A 69 -5.96 -8.73 1.27
CA LYS A 69 -7.10 -8.92 2.18
C LYS A 69 -6.75 -9.56 3.51
N GLU A 70 -6.11 -10.73 3.44
CA GLU A 70 -5.86 -11.56 4.61
C GLU A 70 -4.92 -10.83 5.58
N THR A 71 -3.87 -10.22 5.03
CA THR A 71 -2.89 -9.42 5.78
C THR A 71 -3.51 -8.16 6.36
N ILE A 72 -4.36 -7.45 5.61
CA ILE A 72 -5.10 -6.29 6.12
C ILE A 72 -5.97 -6.71 7.32
N LEU A 73 -6.79 -7.75 7.16
CA LEU A 73 -7.69 -8.20 8.23
C LEU A 73 -6.92 -8.62 9.48
N GLN A 74 -5.82 -9.35 9.31
CA GLN A 74 -4.96 -9.75 10.42
C GLN A 74 -4.38 -8.53 11.15
N LYS A 75 -3.85 -7.55 10.42
CA LYS A 75 -3.13 -6.42 11.02
C LYS A 75 -4.06 -5.41 11.71
N ILE A 76 -5.29 -5.28 11.21
CA ILE A 76 -6.34 -4.53 11.93
C ILE A 76 -6.65 -5.20 13.27
N GLU A 77 -6.72 -6.54 13.34
CA GLU A 77 -6.92 -7.24 14.61
C GLU A 77 -5.75 -7.05 15.59
N GLU A 78 -4.54 -6.86 15.08
CA GLU A 78 -3.35 -6.50 15.87
C GLU A 78 -3.33 -5.00 16.28
N GLY A 79 -4.33 -4.22 15.84
CA GLY A 79 -4.50 -2.81 16.17
C GLY A 79 -3.65 -1.85 15.35
N TYR A 80 -3.24 -2.25 14.14
CA TYR A 80 -2.59 -1.37 13.17
C TYR A 80 -3.62 -0.67 12.28
N SER A 81 -3.27 0.54 11.85
CA SER A 81 -3.85 1.15 10.66
C SER A 81 -2.99 0.80 9.44
N LEU A 82 -3.59 0.79 8.25
CA LEU A 82 -2.88 0.45 7.02
C LEU A 82 -3.14 1.46 5.90
N GLY A 83 -2.24 1.46 4.93
CA GLY A 83 -2.38 2.19 3.68
C GLY A 83 -1.73 1.46 2.52
N ILE A 84 -2.22 1.75 1.31
CA ILE A 84 -1.69 1.20 0.06
C ILE A 84 -0.93 2.31 -0.65
N VAL A 85 0.33 2.06 -1.00
CA VAL A 85 1.16 2.94 -1.83
C VAL A 85 1.30 2.31 -3.22
N GLU A 86 1.01 3.09 -4.26
CA GLU A 86 1.28 2.72 -5.65
C GLU A 86 2.46 3.54 -6.19
N ILE A 87 3.44 2.84 -6.76
CA ILE A 87 4.63 3.44 -7.36
C ILE A 87 4.68 3.02 -8.83
N SER A 88 4.68 4.00 -9.73
CA SER A 88 4.68 3.75 -11.18
C SER A 88 6.11 3.64 -11.71
N LYS A 89 6.42 2.57 -12.48
CA LYS A 89 7.75 2.35 -13.08
C LYS A 89 8.11 3.40 -14.13
N SER A 90 7.14 4.06 -14.76
CA SER A 90 7.39 5.13 -15.74
C SER A 90 8.03 6.39 -15.17
N TYR A 91 8.16 6.49 -13.84
CA TYR A 91 8.82 7.61 -13.16
C TYR A 91 10.31 7.38 -12.84
N GLY A 92 10.98 6.35 -13.41
CA GLY A 92 12.42 6.10 -13.21
C GLY A 92 12.77 5.76 -11.75
N ASP A 93 13.99 6.08 -11.30
CA ASP A 93 14.59 5.89 -9.94
C ASP A 93 13.71 6.30 -8.73
N SER A 94 12.51 6.80 -8.98
CA SER A 94 11.45 7.16 -8.03
C SER A 94 11.01 6.05 -7.05
N GLU A 95 11.20 4.77 -7.38
CA GLU A 95 10.78 3.68 -6.50
C GLU A 95 11.70 3.53 -5.30
N GLU A 96 13.00 3.42 -5.53
CA GLU A 96 14.00 3.41 -4.47
C GLU A 96 13.94 4.72 -3.68
N MET A 97 13.72 5.86 -4.35
CA MET A 97 13.61 7.16 -3.71
C MET A 97 12.39 7.24 -2.77
N LYS A 98 11.21 6.80 -3.19
CA LYS A 98 10.00 6.80 -2.34
C LYS A 98 10.12 5.85 -1.16
N LEU A 99 10.70 4.66 -1.38
CA LEU A 99 10.96 3.71 -0.29
C LEU A 99 11.96 4.27 0.72
N LYS A 100 13.01 4.93 0.23
CA LYS A 100 14.01 5.60 1.06
C LYS A 100 13.42 6.78 1.83
N GLU A 101 12.54 7.57 1.23
CA GLU A 101 11.82 8.63 1.94
C GLU A 101 10.94 8.09 3.07
N LEU A 102 10.22 6.99 2.82
CA LEU A 102 9.39 6.36 3.84
C LEU A 102 10.24 5.83 5.01
N ASP A 103 11.36 5.18 4.69
CA ASP A 103 12.31 4.68 5.69
C ASP A 103 12.98 5.82 6.49
N GLU A 104 13.46 6.86 5.81
CA GLU A 104 14.12 8.00 6.47
C GLU A 104 13.18 8.82 7.36
N LYS A 105 11.92 9.00 6.93
CA LYS A 105 10.95 9.81 7.67
C LYS A 105 10.24 9.06 8.78
N PHE A 106 9.87 7.80 8.52
CA PHE A 106 8.98 7.06 9.40
C PHE A 106 9.64 5.85 10.05
N GLY A 107 10.68 5.28 9.44
CA GLY A 107 11.52 4.22 9.98
C GLY A 107 10.74 3.13 10.71
N ASP A 108 11.05 2.94 11.99
CA ASP A 108 10.44 1.93 12.89
C ASP A 108 8.93 2.16 13.16
N SER A 109 8.37 3.30 12.75
CA SER A 109 6.96 3.64 12.98
C SER A 109 6.04 3.10 11.88
N ILE A 110 6.60 2.59 10.79
CA ILE A 110 5.88 1.94 9.69
C ILE A 110 6.45 0.56 9.40
N LEU A 111 5.61 -0.33 8.90
CA LEU A 111 5.98 -1.67 8.48
C LEU A 111 5.51 -1.91 7.05
N ILE A 112 6.45 -2.17 6.13
CA ILE A 112 6.11 -2.65 4.79
C ILE A 112 5.83 -4.15 4.91
N LEU A 113 4.57 -4.52 4.77
CA LEU A 113 4.11 -5.89 5.02
C LEU A 113 4.19 -6.75 3.77
N GLU A 114 3.75 -6.20 2.64
CA GLU A 114 3.69 -6.92 1.37
C GLU A 114 4.01 -6.01 0.20
N THR A 115 4.45 -6.65 -0.89
CA THR A 115 4.80 -6.00 -2.14
C THR A 115 4.29 -6.83 -3.30
N GLN A 116 3.55 -6.20 -4.21
CA GLN A 116 3.07 -6.81 -5.45
C GLN A 116 3.50 -5.96 -6.65
N GLU A 117 3.69 -6.60 -7.80
CA GLU A 117 4.01 -5.93 -9.06
C GLU A 117 2.89 -6.19 -10.07
N LEU A 118 2.45 -5.14 -10.77
CA LEU A 118 1.41 -5.18 -11.81
C LEU A 118 1.94 -4.62 -13.13
#